data_AF-A0A506TZL0-F1
#
_entry.id   AF-A0A506TZL0-F1
#
_cell.length_a   1.000
_cell.length_b   1.000
_cell.length_c   1.000
_cell.angle_alpha   90.00
_cell.angle_beta   90.00
_cell.angle_gamma   90.00
#
_symmetry.space_group_name_H-M   'P 1'
#
loop_
_entity.id
_entity.type
_entity.pdbx_description
1 polymer ?
#
loop_
_entity_poly.entity_id
_entity_poly.type
_entity_poly.pdbx_seq_one_letter_code
_entity_poly.pdbx_strand_id
1 'polypeptide(L)'
;MMARAALLEELETLAVRDTSSGMDRICAYAGAAGFLLARCDGSPDDGLSNVVASDWPFDLVRRLGLALLAAQARKSELDRCLAILQPVVEHCGEEFVLPSGIDRRLCVVPFNAGTMRMVVAFLLPEGATPSRERLGDAALLAAYFVEPGAGVHEPDHHPDLTEREIECLAWIAQGKTSEEIAMIIGISRNTVNNYITGIMRKTATRTRSEAIALATRRHLI
;
A
#
# COMPACT_ATOMS: atom_id res chain seq x y z
N MET A 1 5.82 13.35 25.56
CA MET A 1 5.88 12.63 24.26
C MET A 1 6.49 11.26 24.52
N MET A 2 5.83 10.17 24.16
CA MET A 2 6.25 8.80 24.49
C MET A 2 7.59 8.44 23.82
N ALA A 3 8.46 7.70 24.52
CA ALA A 3 9.73 7.20 23.98
C ALA A 3 9.52 5.90 23.20
N ARG A 4 10.37 5.64 22.18
CA ARG A 4 10.26 4.45 21.32
C ARG A 4 10.36 3.13 22.10
N ALA A 5 11.26 3.05 23.07
CA ALA A 5 11.42 1.85 23.90
C ALA A 5 10.17 1.52 24.73
N ALA A 6 9.56 2.54 25.35
CA ALA A 6 8.32 2.38 26.11
C ALA A 6 7.16 1.91 25.22
N LEU A 7 7.08 2.40 23.98
CA LEU A 7 6.08 1.93 23.02
C LEU A 7 6.28 0.45 22.67
N LEU A 8 7.52 0.01 22.47
CA LEU A 8 7.81 -1.40 22.17
C LEU A 8 7.36 -2.32 23.31
N GLU A 9 7.65 -1.97 24.55
CA GLU A 9 7.17 -2.71 25.73
C GLU A 9 5.63 -2.74 25.79
N GLU A 10 4.95 -1.61 25.52
CA GLU A 10 3.49 -1.57 25.46
C GLU A 10 2.93 -2.47 24.33
N LEU A 11 3.56 -2.48 23.16
CA LEU A 11 3.13 -3.32 22.03
C LEU A 11 3.39 -4.83 22.29
N GLU A 12 4.45 -5.18 23.01
CA GLU A 12 4.74 -6.57 23.41
C GLU A 12 3.76 -7.10 24.45
N THR A 13 3.27 -6.23 25.34
CA THR A 13 2.30 -6.61 26.39
C THR A 13 0.86 -6.72 25.90
N LEU A 14 0.55 -6.22 24.71
CA LEU A 14 -0.75 -6.42 24.04
C LEU A 14 -0.88 -7.90 23.63
N ALA A 15 -1.38 -8.71 24.56
CA ALA A 15 -1.73 -10.10 24.37
C ALA A 15 -2.92 -10.20 23.40
N VAL A 16 -2.68 -10.83 22.24
CA VAL A 16 -3.56 -10.89 21.06
C VAL A 16 -3.55 -9.59 20.25
N ARG A 17 -3.23 -9.73 18.96
CA ARG A 17 -3.03 -8.67 17.94
C ARG A 17 -4.31 -7.86 17.66
N ASP A 18 -4.87 -7.17 18.66
CA ASP A 18 -5.93 -6.19 18.44
C ASP A 18 -5.35 -4.99 17.69
N THR A 19 -5.50 -5.02 16.36
CA THR A 19 -5.00 -4.00 15.44
C THR A 19 -5.44 -2.60 15.85
N SER A 20 -6.66 -2.42 16.37
CA SER A 20 -7.14 -1.09 16.78
C SER A 20 -6.35 -0.56 17.97
N SER A 21 -6.27 -1.34 19.05
CA SER A 21 -5.57 -0.91 20.28
C SER A 21 -4.08 -0.64 20.06
N GLY A 22 -3.41 -1.45 19.24
CA GLY A 22 -1.99 -1.20 18.93
C GLY A 22 -1.80 0.02 18.04
N MET A 23 -2.68 0.23 17.05
CA MET A 23 -2.63 1.42 16.21
C MET A 23 -2.93 2.70 16.99
N ASP A 24 -3.79 2.68 18.02
CA ASP A 24 -4.01 3.81 18.92
C ASP A 24 -2.70 4.24 19.61
N ARG A 25 -1.90 3.27 20.08
CA ARG A 25 -0.59 3.54 20.71
C ARG A 25 0.43 4.07 19.71
N ILE A 26 0.45 3.50 18.50
CA ILE A 26 1.31 3.95 17.41
C ILE A 26 0.95 5.37 16.98
N CYS A 27 -0.34 5.69 16.89
CA CYS A 27 -0.88 7.02 16.58
C CYS A 27 -0.46 8.05 17.64
N ALA A 28 -0.61 7.71 18.92
CA ALA A 28 -0.18 8.55 20.03
C ALA A 28 1.35 8.79 20.01
N TYR A 29 2.14 7.77 19.69
CA TYR A 29 3.59 7.91 19.51
C TYR A 29 3.97 8.79 18.31
N ALA A 30 3.23 8.72 17.20
CA ALA A 30 3.44 9.60 16.06
C ALA A 30 3.12 11.08 16.39
N GLY A 31 2.42 11.34 17.50
CA GLY A 31 1.89 12.67 17.83
C GLY A 31 0.72 13.06 16.93
N ALA A 32 0.03 12.06 16.39
CA ALA A 32 -1.14 12.22 15.55
C ALA A 32 -2.42 12.22 16.41
N ALA A 33 -3.47 12.85 15.88
CA ALA A 33 -4.80 12.90 16.49
C ALA A 33 -5.72 11.77 16.01
N GLY A 34 -5.36 11.11 14.90
CA GLY A 34 -6.07 9.93 14.42
C GLY A 34 -5.31 9.23 13.30
N PHE A 35 -5.66 8.00 13.00
CA PHE A 35 -5.06 7.15 11.97
C PHE A 35 -6.09 6.48 11.06
N LEU A 36 -5.66 6.23 9.83
CA LEU A 36 -6.30 5.35 8.86
C LEU A 36 -5.25 4.37 8.35
N LEU A 37 -5.46 3.09 8.62
CA LEU A 37 -4.65 1.99 8.12
C LEU A 37 -5.40 1.26 7.00
N ALA A 38 -4.78 1.16 5.83
CA ALA A 38 -5.44 0.59 4.66
C ALA A 38 -4.46 -0.09 3.70
N ARG A 39 -5.02 -0.95 2.86
CA ARG A 39 -4.38 -1.68 1.76
C ARG A 39 -4.34 -0.82 0.50
N CYS A 40 -3.23 -0.92 -0.23
CA CYS A 40 -3.00 -0.20 -1.49
C CYS A 40 -2.91 -1.13 -2.72
N ASP A 41 -3.05 -2.44 -2.51
CA ASP A 41 -2.93 -3.49 -3.51
C ASP A 41 -4.26 -3.98 -4.09
N GLY A 42 -5.38 -3.53 -3.53
CA GLY A 42 -6.73 -3.80 -4.03
C GLY A 42 -7.11 -2.97 -5.27
N SER A 43 -8.19 -3.38 -5.94
CA SER A 43 -8.79 -2.61 -7.02
C SER A 43 -9.30 -1.27 -6.47
N PRO A 44 -9.22 -0.15 -7.22
CA PRO A 44 -9.87 1.09 -6.80
C PRO A 44 -11.40 0.94 -6.59
N ASP A 45 -12.02 -0.08 -7.19
CA ASP A 45 -13.46 -0.38 -7.04
C ASP A 45 -13.81 -1.11 -5.74
N ASP A 46 -12.80 -1.58 -4.99
CA ASP A 46 -12.98 -2.32 -3.72
C ASP A 46 -13.52 -1.40 -2.60
N GLY A 47 -13.47 -0.08 -2.79
CA GLY A 47 -14.05 0.89 -1.87
C GLY A 47 -13.50 0.73 -0.45
N LEU A 48 -14.38 0.46 0.52
CA LEU A 48 -14.03 0.34 1.94
C LEU A 48 -13.38 -0.99 2.32
N SER A 49 -13.38 -2.02 1.46
CA SER A 49 -12.79 -3.32 1.82
C SER A 49 -11.26 -3.27 1.94
N ASN A 50 -10.64 -2.21 1.41
CA ASN A 50 -9.21 -1.94 1.59
C ASN A 50 -8.89 -1.34 2.96
N VAL A 51 -9.87 -0.85 3.73
CA VAL A 51 -9.62 -0.27 5.06
C VAL A 51 -9.47 -1.38 6.09
N VAL A 52 -8.33 -1.40 6.80
CA VAL A 52 -8.03 -2.41 7.83
C VAL A 52 -8.48 -1.94 9.21
N ALA A 53 -8.11 -0.71 9.57
CA ALA A 53 -8.48 -0.11 10.85
C ALA A 53 -8.45 1.43 10.74
N SER A 54 -9.33 2.12 11.46
CA SER A 54 -9.29 3.58 11.54
C SER A 54 -10.09 4.08 12.73
N ASP A 55 -9.61 5.16 13.34
CA ASP A 55 -10.34 5.95 14.34
C ASP A 55 -10.97 7.23 13.73
N TRP A 56 -10.86 7.42 12.40
CA TRP A 56 -11.46 8.56 11.72
C TRP A 56 -12.98 8.45 11.70
N PRO A 57 -13.70 9.59 11.69
CA PRO A 57 -15.13 9.58 11.43
C PRO A 57 -15.44 8.88 10.10
N PHE A 58 -16.51 8.08 10.08
CA PHE A 58 -16.88 7.27 8.91
C PHE A 58 -16.96 8.07 7.60
N ASP A 59 -17.56 9.26 7.64
CA ASP A 59 -17.65 10.14 6.46
C ASP A 59 -16.28 10.61 5.96
N LEU A 60 -15.32 10.79 6.86
CA LEU A 60 -13.96 11.17 6.50
C LEU A 60 -13.22 10.00 5.84
N VAL A 61 -13.38 8.78 6.37
CA VAL A 61 -12.86 7.55 5.72
C VAL A 61 -13.46 7.40 4.32
N ARG A 62 -14.78 7.52 4.19
CA ARG A 62 -15.50 7.35 2.92
C ARG A 62 -15.12 8.38 1.87
N ARG A 63 -14.86 9.63 2.26
CA ARG A 63 -14.57 10.72 1.30
C ARG A 63 -13.07 10.94 1.10
N LEU A 64 -12.35 11.22 2.17
CA LEU A 64 -10.91 11.51 2.12
C LEU A 64 -10.09 10.23 2.03
N GLY A 65 -10.39 9.23 2.87
CA GLY A 65 -9.67 7.95 2.87
C GLY A 65 -9.67 7.25 1.51
N LEU A 66 -10.85 7.12 0.89
CA LEU A 66 -10.95 6.54 -0.46
C LEU A 66 -10.23 7.37 -1.53
N ALA A 67 -10.31 8.71 -1.46
CA ALA A 67 -9.58 9.58 -2.39
C ALA A 67 -8.05 9.41 -2.27
N LEU A 68 -7.54 9.26 -1.04
CA LEU A 68 -6.13 8.98 -0.76
C LEU A 68 -5.71 7.62 -1.31
N LEU A 69 -6.50 6.56 -1.08
CA LEU A 69 -6.21 5.23 -1.61
C LEU A 69 -6.20 5.22 -3.14
N ALA A 70 -7.17 5.87 -3.78
CA ALA A 70 -7.18 6.03 -5.22
C ALA A 70 -5.95 6.80 -5.73
N ALA A 71 -5.46 7.80 -4.99
CA ALA A 71 -4.23 8.51 -5.31
C ALA A 71 -2.99 7.62 -5.20
N GLN A 72 -2.90 6.75 -4.18
CA GLN A 72 -1.81 5.78 -4.05
C GLN A 72 -1.84 4.74 -5.17
N ALA A 73 -3.02 4.26 -5.56
CA ALA A 73 -3.20 3.27 -6.63
C ALA A 73 -2.77 3.80 -8.01
N ARG A 74 -2.88 5.12 -8.25
CA ARG A 74 -2.46 5.76 -9.51
C ARG A 74 -0.95 5.92 -9.68
N LYS A 75 -0.16 5.75 -8.61
CA LYS A 75 1.31 5.90 -8.67
C LYS A 75 1.96 4.76 -9.47
N SER A 76 3.05 5.07 -10.18
CA SER A 76 3.84 4.03 -10.84
C SER A 76 4.38 3.03 -9.81
N GLU A 77 4.76 1.81 -10.23
CA GLU A 77 5.39 0.87 -9.29
C GLU A 77 6.73 1.42 -8.76
N LEU A 78 7.49 2.12 -9.61
CA LEU A 78 8.76 2.73 -9.22
C LEU A 78 8.55 3.79 -8.13
N ASP A 79 7.57 4.69 -8.31
CA ASP A 79 7.24 5.69 -7.29
C ASP A 79 6.79 5.05 -5.98
N ARG A 80 6.02 3.97 -6.07
CA ARG A 80 5.57 3.22 -4.88
C ARG A 80 6.73 2.59 -4.13
N CYS A 81 7.70 2.01 -4.84
CA CYS A 81 8.90 1.44 -4.23
C CYS A 81 9.80 2.51 -3.58
N LEU A 82 9.97 3.66 -4.23
CA LEU A 82 10.79 4.76 -3.69
C LEU A 82 10.14 5.47 -2.50
N ALA A 83 8.81 5.42 -2.38
CA ALA A 83 8.07 6.06 -1.30
C ALA A 83 8.01 5.24 0.00
N ILE A 84 8.46 3.98 0.02
CA ILE A 84 8.35 3.10 1.20
C ILE A 84 8.98 3.74 2.44
N LEU A 85 8.22 3.78 3.53
CA LEU A 85 8.58 4.39 4.81
C LEU A 85 8.99 5.88 4.70
N GLN A 86 8.64 6.56 3.60
CA GLN A 86 8.84 7.99 3.43
C GLN A 86 7.55 8.72 3.78
N PRO A 87 7.47 9.45 4.90
CA PRO A 87 6.31 10.25 5.23
C PRO A 87 6.16 11.40 4.23
N VAL A 88 4.96 11.51 3.66
CA VAL A 88 4.56 12.58 2.75
C VAL A 88 3.45 13.38 3.45
N VAL A 89 3.55 14.71 3.42
CA VAL A 89 2.49 15.59 3.94
C VAL A 89 1.56 15.94 2.80
N GLU A 90 0.29 15.59 2.95
CA GLU A 90 -0.79 15.89 2.01
C GLU A 90 -1.70 16.97 2.60
N HIS A 91 -2.27 17.80 1.74
CA HIS A 91 -3.22 18.84 2.16
C HIS A 91 -4.63 18.45 1.78
N CYS A 92 -5.52 18.45 2.76
CA CYS A 92 -6.92 18.16 2.61
C CYS A 92 -7.66 19.38 2.03
N GLY A 93 -8.29 19.23 0.86
CA GLY A 93 -9.09 20.27 0.21
C GLY A 93 -10.27 20.74 1.07
N GLU A 94 -10.72 21.99 0.89
CA GLU A 94 -11.75 22.63 1.73
C GLU A 94 -13.11 21.91 1.77
N GLU A 95 -13.38 21.06 0.78
CA GLU A 95 -14.61 20.26 0.66
C GLU A 95 -14.78 19.22 1.76
N PHE A 96 -13.71 18.86 2.48
CA PHE A 96 -13.74 17.89 3.55
C PHE A 96 -13.97 18.56 4.90
N VAL A 97 -14.93 18.02 5.65
CA VAL A 97 -15.26 18.45 7.01
C VAL A 97 -14.35 17.67 7.97
N LEU A 98 -13.51 18.38 8.70
CA LEU A 98 -12.58 17.82 9.68
C LEU A 98 -13.12 18.03 11.11
N PRO A 99 -12.80 17.11 12.05
CA PRO A 99 -13.05 17.35 13.46
C PRO A 99 -12.34 18.62 13.97
N SER A 100 -12.86 19.22 15.04
CA SER A 100 -12.24 20.39 15.67
C SER A 100 -10.83 20.07 16.19
N GLY A 101 -9.88 20.99 15.99
CA GLY A 101 -8.51 20.83 16.47
C GLY A 101 -7.61 19.97 15.57
N ILE A 102 -8.08 19.65 14.36
CA ILE A 102 -7.34 18.89 13.35
C ILE A 102 -6.86 19.84 12.25
N ASP A 103 -5.57 19.80 11.95
CA ASP A 103 -4.95 20.52 10.85
C ASP A 103 -5.43 19.94 9.50
N ARG A 104 -5.51 20.77 8.46
CA ARG A 104 -5.81 20.30 7.10
C ARG A 104 -4.66 19.50 6.50
N ARG A 105 -3.48 19.55 7.11
CA ARG A 105 -2.33 18.71 6.78
C ARG A 105 -2.51 17.34 7.41
N LEU A 106 -2.41 16.29 6.60
CA LEU A 106 -2.28 14.92 7.06
C LEU A 106 -0.95 14.34 6.60
N CYS A 107 -0.46 13.32 7.30
CA CYS A 107 0.74 12.62 6.89
C CYS A 107 0.40 11.22 6.38
N VAL A 108 0.89 10.88 5.19
CA VAL A 108 0.68 9.58 4.56
C VAL A 108 2.03 8.86 4.48
N VAL A 109 2.10 7.65 5.01
CA VAL A 109 3.30 6.83 5.01
C VAL A 109 2.98 5.46 4.41
N PRO A 110 3.43 5.18 3.18
CA PRO A 110 3.27 3.85 2.60
C PRO A 110 4.33 2.91 3.18
N PHE A 111 3.98 1.65 3.38
CA PHE A 111 4.89 0.61 3.87
C PHE A 111 4.46 -0.76 3.35
N ASN A 112 5.29 -1.78 3.58
CA ASN A 112 4.94 -3.16 3.26
C ASN A 112 4.77 -3.97 4.55
N ALA A 113 3.74 -4.81 4.61
CA ALA A 113 3.58 -5.85 5.61
C ALA A 113 3.58 -7.20 4.88
N GLY A 114 4.71 -7.92 4.93
CA GLY A 114 4.94 -9.05 4.03
C GLY A 114 4.90 -8.64 2.55
N THR A 115 4.06 -9.30 1.75
CA THR A 115 3.83 -8.99 0.33
C THR A 115 2.80 -7.87 0.11
N MET A 116 2.07 -7.49 1.16
CA MET A 116 0.98 -6.53 1.10
C MET A 116 1.51 -5.09 1.14
N ARG A 117 1.01 -4.25 0.23
CA ARG A 117 1.27 -2.81 0.28
C ARG A 117 0.21 -2.16 1.15
N MET A 118 0.70 -1.49 2.18
CA MET A 118 -0.12 -0.81 3.16
C MET A 118 0.16 0.69 3.10
N VAL A 119 -0.77 1.46 3.62
CA VAL A 119 -0.57 2.86 3.94
C VAL A 119 -1.16 3.14 5.31
N VAL A 120 -0.45 3.94 6.08
CA VAL A 120 -1.02 4.61 7.25
C VAL A 120 -1.10 6.11 6.96
N ALA A 121 -2.28 6.68 7.18
CA ALA A 121 -2.51 8.12 7.11
C ALA A 121 -2.82 8.64 8.51
N PHE A 122 -2.12 9.70 8.93
CA PHE A 122 -2.22 10.32 10.24
C PHE A 122 -2.85 11.71 10.13
N LEU A 123 -3.92 11.96 10.88
CA LEU A 123 -4.44 13.31 11.09
C LEU A 123 -3.54 14.03 12.08
N LEU A 124 -3.15 15.25 11.74
CA LEU A 124 -2.26 16.05 12.57
C LEU A 124 -3.10 17.01 13.44
N PRO A 125 -2.79 17.15 14.74
CA PRO A 125 -3.36 18.22 15.53
C PRO A 125 -2.99 19.60 14.97
N GLU A 126 -3.85 20.60 15.16
CA GLU A 126 -3.55 21.99 14.81
C GLU A 126 -2.22 22.45 15.44
N GLY A 127 -1.34 23.05 14.61
CA GLY A 127 -0.04 23.54 15.06
C GLY A 127 1.01 22.45 15.33
N ALA A 128 0.69 21.16 15.09
CA ALA A 128 1.66 20.09 15.24
C ALA A 128 2.76 20.15 14.17
N THR A 129 3.99 19.83 14.59
CA THR A 129 5.16 19.63 13.75
C THR A 129 5.71 18.22 13.97
N PRO A 130 5.07 17.19 13.39
CA PRO A 130 5.50 15.81 13.61
C PRO A 130 6.88 15.59 12.99
N SER A 131 7.74 14.87 13.72
CA SER A 131 9.04 14.46 13.20
C SER A 131 8.86 13.42 12.10
N ARG A 132 9.51 13.64 10.96
CA ARG A 132 9.55 12.67 9.85
C ARG A 132 10.09 11.31 10.31
N GLU A 133 11.06 11.31 11.21
CA GLU A 133 11.62 10.08 11.80
C GLU A 133 10.56 9.33 12.60
N ARG A 134 9.81 10.00 13.48
CA ARG A 134 8.74 9.37 14.29
C ARG A 134 7.61 8.81 13.44
N LEU A 135 7.23 9.51 12.37
CA LEU A 135 6.20 9.04 11.44
C LEU A 135 6.64 7.81 10.66
N GLY A 136 7.92 7.76 10.25
CA GLY A 136 8.53 6.58 9.63
C GLY A 136 8.58 5.39 10.61
N ASP A 137 9.03 5.63 11.84
CA ASP A 137 9.04 4.63 12.92
C ASP A 137 7.63 4.11 13.21
N ALA A 138 6.63 4.99 13.28
CA ALA A 138 5.24 4.59 13.49
C ALA A 138 4.74 3.66 12.37
N ALA A 139 5.06 3.95 11.11
CA ALA A 139 4.70 3.08 9.98
C ALA A 139 5.43 1.73 10.02
N LEU A 140 6.69 1.69 10.45
CA LEU A 140 7.44 0.45 10.64
C LEU A 140 6.83 -0.41 11.76
N LEU A 141 6.44 0.21 12.87
CA LEU A 141 5.76 -0.48 13.96
C LEU A 141 4.37 -0.98 13.54
N ALA A 142 3.65 -0.19 12.75
CA ALA A 142 2.41 -0.62 12.13
C ALA A 142 2.63 -1.83 11.23
N ALA A 143 3.70 -1.86 10.42
CA ALA A 143 4.03 -3.01 9.58
C ALA A 143 4.18 -4.31 10.39
N TYR A 144 4.91 -4.25 11.50
CA TYR A 144 5.12 -5.41 12.38
C TYR A 144 3.84 -5.83 13.11
N PHE A 145 3.06 -4.86 13.56
CA PHE A 145 1.83 -5.12 14.31
C PHE A 145 0.71 -5.67 13.41
N VAL A 146 0.68 -5.21 12.16
CA VAL A 146 -0.27 -5.64 11.11
C VAL A 146 0.19 -6.90 10.41
N GLU A 147 1.40 -7.42 10.70
CA GLU A 147 1.86 -8.67 10.08
C GLU A 147 0.79 -9.76 10.24
N PRO A 148 0.30 -10.31 9.12
CA PRO A 148 -0.79 -11.26 9.13
C PRO A 148 -0.27 -12.60 9.65
N GLY A 149 -0.41 -12.81 10.95
CA GLY A 149 -0.58 -14.16 11.47
C GLY A 149 -1.92 -14.70 10.95
N ALA A 150 -1.88 -15.47 9.86
CA ALA A 150 -2.89 -16.44 9.45
C ALA A 150 -4.37 -15.97 9.48
N GLY A 151 -4.87 -15.41 8.38
CA GLY A 151 -6.33 -15.48 8.13
C GLY A 151 -7.00 -14.31 7.43
N VAL A 152 -6.31 -13.20 7.16
CA VAL A 152 -6.87 -12.20 6.24
C VAL A 152 -6.62 -12.72 4.84
N HIS A 153 -7.66 -13.30 4.22
CA HIS A 153 -7.66 -13.70 2.82
C HIS A 153 -6.89 -12.66 2.00
N GLU A 154 -5.81 -13.10 1.36
CA GLU A 154 -5.47 -12.54 0.05
C GLU A 154 -6.80 -12.41 -0.70
N PRO A 155 -7.23 -11.21 -1.13
CA PRO A 155 -8.15 -11.18 -2.24
C PRO A 155 -7.34 -11.86 -3.34
N ASP A 156 -7.69 -13.12 -3.56
CA ASP A 156 -7.20 -14.07 -4.55
C ASP A 156 -7.49 -13.56 -5.97
N HIS A 157 -7.25 -12.27 -6.23
CA HIS A 157 -6.98 -11.78 -7.55
C HIS A 157 -5.52 -12.11 -7.88
N HIS A 158 -5.22 -13.41 -7.91
CA HIS A 158 -4.33 -13.91 -8.92
C HIS A 158 -4.90 -13.41 -10.25
N PRO A 159 -4.20 -12.51 -10.97
CA PRO A 159 -4.64 -12.18 -12.30
C PRO A 159 -4.69 -13.50 -13.07
N ASP A 160 -5.84 -13.80 -13.71
CA ASP A 160 -6.04 -15.01 -14.52
C ASP A 160 -5.12 -14.96 -15.77
N LEU A 161 -3.82 -15.06 -15.54
CA LEU A 161 -2.79 -15.15 -16.56
C LEU A 161 -2.79 -16.58 -17.09
N THR A 162 -2.86 -16.69 -18.40
CA THR A 162 -2.70 -17.97 -19.08
C THR A 162 -1.26 -18.45 -18.93
N GLU A 163 -1.01 -19.75 -19.03
CA GLU A 163 0.34 -20.31 -18.98
C GLU A 163 1.30 -19.63 -19.98
N ARG A 164 0.80 -19.26 -21.17
CA ARG A 164 1.58 -18.54 -22.19
C ARG A 164 1.89 -17.10 -21.81
N GLU A 165 0.99 -16.44 -21.09
CA GLU A 165 1.25 -15.11 -20.54
C GLU A 165 2.30 -15.17 -19.42
N ILE A 166 2.23 -16.19 -18.54
CA ILE A 166 3.23 -16.40 -17.47
C ILE A 166 4.61 -16.72 -18.08
N GLU A 167 4.67 -17.63 -19.06
CA GLU A 167 5.89 -17.97 -19.78
C GLU A 167 6.52 -16.74 -20.43
N CYS A 168 5.71 -15.92 -21.12
CA CYS A 168 6.16 -14.66 -21.71
C CYS A 168 6.70 -13.70 -20.63
N LEU A 169 5.98 -13.56 -19.51
CA LEU A 169 6.34 -12.68 -18.39
C LEU A 169 7.67 -13.07 -17.73
N ALA A 170 7.92 -14.37 -17.57
CA ALA A 170 9.19 -14.89 -17.05
C ALA A 170 10.38 -14.50 -17.93
N TRP A 171 10.26 -14.62 -19.27
CA TRP A 171 11.33 -14.20 -20.17
C TRP A 171 11.54 -12.68 -20.20
N ILE A 172 10.47 -11.89 -20.04
CA ILE A 172 10.56 -10.44 -19.90
C ILE A 172 11.33 -10.07 -18.62
N ALA A 173 11.07 -10.77 -17.51
CA ALA A 173 11.80 -10.58 -16.26
C ALA A 173 13.30 -10.88 -16.37
N GLN A 174 13.68 -11.81 -17.26
CA GLN A 174 15.08 -12.09 -17.60
C GLN A 174 15.70 -11.07 -18.58
N GLY A 175 14.97 -9.99 -18.91
CA GLY A 175 15.46 -8.91 -19.77
C GLY A 175 15.40 -9.20 -21.28
N LYS A 176 14.65 -10.23 -21.71
CA LYS A 176 14.52 -10.58 -23.13
C LYS A 176 13.62 -9.59 -23.88
N THR A 177 14.03 -9.25 -25.09
CA THR A 177 13.24 -8.44 -26.02
C THR A 177 12.09 -9.25 -26.62
N SER A 178 11.05 -8.57 -27.13
CA SER A 178 9.91 -9.27 -27.75
C SER A 178 10.31 -10.13 -28.96
N GLU A 179 11.42 -9.82 -29.63
CA GLU A 179 11.99 -10.62 -30.72
C GLU A 179 12.67 -11.88 -30.20
N GLU A 180 13.49 -11.78 -29.15
CA GLU A 180 14.09 -12.94 -28.50
C GLU A 180 13.04 -13.87 -27.91
N ILE A 181 12.01 -13.32 -27.25
CA ILE A 181 10.91 -14.09 -26.67
C ILE A 181 10.14 -14.83 -27.78
N ALA A 182 9.87 -14.16 -28.90
CA ALA A 182 9.23 -14.76 -30.06
C ALA A 182 10.03 -15.97 -30.58
N MET A 183 11.36 -15.85 -30.64
CA MET A 183 12.26 -16.95 -31.01
C MET A 183 12.27 -18.08 -29.97
N ILE A 184 12.26 -17.76 -28.68
CA ILE A 184 12.30 -18.76 -27.60
C ILE A 184 11.00 -19.57 -27.52
N ILE A 185 9.84 -18.90 -27.57
CA ILE A 185 8.51 -19.52 -27.41
C ILE A 185 7.99 -20.10 -28.74
N GLY A 186 8.55 -19.68 -29.88
CA GLY A 186 8.15 -20.16 -31.21
C GLY A 186 6.87 -19.52 -31.74
N ILE A 187 6.67 -18.23 -31.46
CA ILE A 187 5.48 -17.45 -31.89
C ILE A 187 5.89 -16.14 -32.56
N SER A 188 4.95 -15.43 -33.18
CA SER A 188 5.27 -14.14 -33.81
C SER A 188 5.53 -13.05 -32.76
N ARG A 189 6.40 -12.08 -33.09
CA ARG A 189 6.62 -10.85 -32.28
C ARG A 189 5.30 -10.13 -31.97
N ASN A 190 4.36 -10.14 -32.92
CA ASN A 190 3.06 -9.51 -32.72
C ASN A 190 2.23 -10.25 -31.66
N THR A 191 2.28 -11.59 -31.66
CA THR A 191 1.65 -12.43 -30.63
C THR A 191 2.26 -12.16 -29.25
N VAL A 192 3.58 -12.04 -29.16
CA VAL A 192 4.27 -11.66 -27.91
C VAL A 192 3.78 -10.29 -27.41
N ASN A 193 3.71 -9.29 -28.29
CA ASN A 193 3.20 -7.96 -27.91
C ASN A 193 1.74 -8.03 -27.43
N ASN A 194 0.89 -8.83 -28.06
CA ASN A 194 -0.48 -9.05 -27.62
C ASN A 194 -0.55 -9.68 -26.23
N TYR A 195 0.28 -10.67 -25.93
CA TYR A 195 0.39 -11.24 -24.59
C TYR A 195 0.84 -10.19 -23.56
N ILE A 196 1.81 -9.35 -23.91
CA ILE A 196 2.28 -8.29 -23.02
C ILE A 196 1.17 -7.28 -22.72
N THR A 197 0.41 -6.85 -23.73
CA THR A 197 -0.75 -5.98 -23.52
C THR A 197 -1.84 -6.66 -22.70
N GLY A 198 -2.07 -7.95 -22.92
CA GLY A 198 -2.99 -8.79 -22.14
C GLY A 198 -2.61 -8.87 -20.67
N ILE A 199 -1.34 -9.19 -20.39
CA ILE A 199 -0.75 -9.21 -19.04
C ILE A 199 -0.96 -7.85 -18.40
N MET A 200 -0.48 -6.77 -19.03
CA MET A 200 -0.54 -5.42 -18.47
C MET A 200 -1.97 -4.98 -18.12
N ARG A 201 -2.95 -5.37 -18.94
CA ARG A 201 -4.37 -5.13 -18.68
C ARG A 201 -4.87 -5.96 -17.49
N LYS A 202 -4.56 -7.27 -17.43
CA LYS A 202 -4.97 -8.18 -16.36
C LYS A 202 -4.32 -7.84 -15.01
N THR A 203 -3.10 -7.30 -15.03
CA THR A 203 -2.34 -6.89 -13.85
C THR A 203 -2.57 -5.42 -13.46
N ALA A 204 -3.38 -4.67 -14.22
CA ALA A 204 -3.59 -3.23 -14.04
C ALA A 204 -2.28 -2.40 -14.01
N THR A 205 -1.26 -2.82 -14.77
CA THR A 205 0.05 -2.16 -14.85
C THR A 205 0.22 -1.36 -16.14
N ARG A 206 0.97 -0.27 -16.09
CA ARG A 206 1.19 0.68 -17.19
C ARG A 206 2.47 0.42 -17.98
N THR A 207 3.44 -0.30 -17.40
CA THR A 207 4.68 -0.67 -18.10
C THR A 207 5.04 -2.14 -17.93
N ARG A 208 5.92 -2.66 -18.80
CA ARG A 208 6.43 -4.04 -18.71
C ARG A 208 7.20 -4.26 -17.41
N SER A 209 7.98 -3.27 -16.97
CA SER A 209 8.72 -3.33 -15.70
C SER A 209 7.79 -3.36 -14.49
N GLU A 210 6.66 -2.62 -14.56
CA GLU A 210 5.63 -2.69 -13.53
C GLU A 210 4.98 -4.08 -13.45
N ALA A 211 4.71 -4.70 -14.62
CA ALA A 211 4.17 -6.05 -14.68
C ALA A 211 5.13 -7.09 -14.05
N ILE A 212 6.44 -6.97 -14.30
CA ILE A 212 7.47 -7.82 -13.67
C ILE A 212 7.47 -7.62 -12.15
N ALA A 213 7.55 -6.37 -11.69
CA ALA A 213 7.61 -6.06 -10.26
C ALA A 213 6.38 -6.61 -9.51
N LEU A 214 5.19 -6.47 -10.11
CA LEU A 214 3.97 -7.05 -9.57
C LEU A 214 4.04 -8.58 -9.51
N ALA A 215 4.47 -9.21 -10.60
CA ALA A 215 4.51 -10.67 -10.72
C ALA A 215 5.47 -11.33 -9.74
N THR A 216 6.67 -10.78 -9.57
CA THR A 216 7.64 -11.24 -8.56
C THR A 216 7.08 -11.08 -7.15
N ARG A 217 6.41 -9.96 -6.86
CA ARG A 217 5.82 -9.70 -5.53
C ARG A 217 4.68 -10.65 -5.19
N ARG A 218 3.88 -11.04 -6.19
CA ARG A 218 2.75 -11.99 -6.04
C ARG A 218 3.17 -13.45 -6.27
N HIS A 219 4.47 -13.73 -6.35
CA HIS A 219 5.01 -15.08 -6.58
C HIS A 219 4.44 -15.77 -7.84
N LEU A 220 4.14 -15.00 -8.88
CA LEU A 220 3.68 -15.53 -10.17
C LEU A 220 4.84 -16.05 -11.04
N ILE A 221 6.06 -15.53 -10.79
CA ILE A 221 7.34 -15.87 -11.44
C ILE A 221 8.49 -15.77 -10.45
#